data_AF-A0A1T5D607-F1
#
_entry.id   AF-A0A1T5D607-F1
#
_cell.length_a   1.000
_cell.length_b   1.000
_cell.length_c   1.000
_cell.angle_alpha   90.00
_cell.angle_beta   90.00
_cell.angle_gamma   90.00
#
_symmetry.space_group_name_H-M   'P 1'
#
loop_
_entity.id
_entity.type
_entity.pdbx_description
1 polymer ?
#
loop_
_entity_poly.entity_id
_entity_poly.type
_entity_poly.pdbx_seq_one_letter_code
_entity_poly.pdbx_strand_id
1 'polypeptide(L)'
;MLQFQNGNTTSYQYSNDGVKRKVTHQTAIANVVIPMGSIQPLSTGQIAYTSTTDYCGNVIYEDGILSKILTSEGYITLSGTTPTYHYYLKDHLGNNRVVIDQNGSVEQVNHYYRS
;
A
#
# COMPACT_ATOMS: atom_id res chain seq x y z
N MET A 1 -9.19 -6.19 -12.11
CA MET A 1 -8.07 -6.97 -11.55
C MET A 1 -6.91 -6.91 -12.54
N LEU A 2 -5.67 -6.90 -12.07
CA LEU A 2 -4.47 -7.07 -12.88
C LEU A 2 -3.94 -8.49 -12.66
N GLN A 3 -3.58 -9.19 -13.72
CA GLN A 3 -3.00 -10.53 -13.65
C GLN A 3 -1.74 -10.61 -14.51
N PHE A 4 -0.71 -11.28 -13.99
CA PHE A 4 0.57 -11.48 -14.65
C PHE A 4 0.68 -12.91 -15.21
N GLN A 5 1.62 -13.10 -16.15
CA GLN A 5 1.85 -14.41 -16.79
C GLN A 5 2.22 -15.52 -15.78
N ASN A 6 2.87 -15.16 -14.68
CA ASN A 6 3.20 -16.11 -13.60
C ASN A 6 2.00 -16.43 -12.67
N GLY A 7 0.80 -15.98 -13.00
CA GLY A 7 -0.41 -16.20 -12.23
C GLY A 7 -0.67 -15.19 -11.12
N ASN A 8 0.31 -14.36 -10.73
CA ASN A 8 0.13 -13.35 -9.68
C ASN A 8 -1.01 -12.39 -10.04
N THR A 9 -1.79 -12.00 -9.02
CA THR A 9 -2.90 -11.06 -9.21
C THR A 9 -2.84 -9.89 -8.24
N THR A 10 -3.36 -8.75 -8.69
CA THR A 10 -3.69 -7.59 -7.85
C THR A 10 -5.12 -7.18 -8.15
N SER A 11 -5.99 -7.19 -7.14
CA SER A 11 -7.37 -6.73 -7.24
C SER A 11 -7.60 -5.50 -6.37
N TYR A 12 -8.50 -4.63 -6.81
CA TYR A 12 -8.83 -3.38 -6.16
C TYR A 12 -10.34 -3.33 -5.92
N GLN A 13 -10.73 -2.93 -4.72
CA GLN A 13 -12.12 -2.62 -4.38
C GLN A 13 -12.24 -1.13 -4.12
N TYR A 14 -13.32 -0.54 -4.63
CA TYR A 14 -13.64 0.88 -4.50
C TYR A 14 -15.04 1.02 -3.93
N SER A 15 -15.29 2.09 -3.17
CA SER A 15 -16.65 2.51 -2.83
C SER A 15 -17.36 3.15 -4.02
N ASN A 16 -18.66 3.38 -3.88
CA ASN A 16 -19.51 4.02 -4.90
C ASN A 16 -19.09 5.46 -5.25
N ASP A 17 -18.31 6.10 -4.38
CA ASP A 17 -17.67 7.41 -4.56
C ASP A 17 -16.30 7.35 -5.27
N GLY A 18 -15.84 6.15 -5.66
CA GLY A 18 -14.54 5.95 -6.31
C GLY A 18 -13.34 5.91 -5.37
N VAL A 19 -13.53 5.97 -4.04
CA VAL A 19 -12.44 5.85 -3.07
C VAL A 19 -11.96 4.40 -2.98
N LYS A 20 -10.64 4.18 -3.05
CA LYS A 20 -10.05 2.85 -2.89
C LYS A 20 -10.25 2.34 -1.47
N ARG A 21 -10.77 1.12 -1.32
CA ARG A 21 -11.09 0.48 -0.03
C ARG A 21 -10.21 -0.71 0.28
N LYS A 22 -9.85 -1.50 -0.71
CA LYS A 22 -9.03 -2.70 -0.49
C LYS A 22 -8.15 -2.99 -1.70
N VAL A 23 -6.93 -3.43 -1.43
CA VAL A 23 -6.06 -4.11 -2.38
C VAL A 23 -5.90 -5.54 -1.91
N THR A 24 -6.03 -6.51 -2.80
CA THR A 24 -5.67 -7.91 -2.51
C THR A 24 -4.64 -8.35 -3.52
N HIS A 25 -3.48 -8.78 -3.03
CA HIS A 25 -2.43 -9.42 -3.81
C HIS A 25 -2.49 -10.92 -3.60
N GLN A 26 -2.45 -11.68 -4.68
CA GLN A 26 -2.29 -13.13 -4.61
C GLN A 26 -1.02 -13.52 -5.37
N THR A 27 -0.13 -14.22 -4.69
CA THR A 27 1.04 -14.83 -5.29
C THR A 27 0.70 -16.27 -5.64
N ALA A 28 0.91 -16.64 -6.90
CA ALA A 28 0.70 -18.01 -7.35
C ALA A 28 1.84 -18.93 -6.87
N ILE A 29 1.57 -20.23 -6.76
CA ILE A 29 2.63 -21.23 -6.62
C ILE A 29 3.54 -21.24 -7.86
N ALA A 30 4.73 -21.81 -7.71
CA ALA A 30 5.65 -22.00 -8.85
C ALA A 30 4.99 -22.82 -9.98
N ASN A 31 5.41 -22.55 -11.22
CA ASN A 31 4.96 -23.23 -12.45
C ASN A 31 3.51 -22.95 -12.89
N VAL A 32 2.82 -21.96 -12.29
CA VAL A 32 1.58 -21.43 -12.87
C VAL A 32 1.93 -20.51 -14.05
N VAL A 33 1.30 -20.76 -15.21
CA VAL A 33 1.48 -19.94 -16.42
C VAL A 33 0.12 -19.56 -16.98
N ILE A 34 -0.17 -18.27 -17.01
CA ILE A 34 -1.37 -17.67 -17.59
C ILE A 34 -0.97 -16.93 -18.88
N PRO A 35 -1.55 -17.24 -20.05
CA PRO A 35 -1.23 -16.53 -21.28
C PRO A 35 -1.49 -15.03 -21.17
N MET A 36 -0.56 -14.22 -21.66
CA MET A 36 -0.70 -12.76 -21.66
C MET A 36 -1.89 -12.35 -22.53
N GLY A 37 -2.76 -11.48 -22.00
CA GLY A 37 -4.03 -11.10 -22.66
C GLY A 37 -5.24 -11.96 -22.26
N SER A 38 -5.04 -12.98 -21.42
CA SER A 38 -6.14 -13.73 -20.80
C SER A 38 -6.25 -13.39 -19.31
N ILE A 39 -7.46 -13.58 -18.74
CA ILE A 39 -7.70 -13.50 -17.29
C ILE A 39 -8.27 -14.84 -16.86
N GLN A 40 -7.56 -15.53 -15.97
CA GLN A 40 -7.96 -16.82 -15.41
C GLN A 40 -7.82 -16.79 -13.88
N PRO A 41 -8.91 -16.89 -13.11
CA PRO A 41 -8.83 -16.95 -11.66
C PRO A 41 -7.98 -18.13 -11.18
N LEU A 42 -7.15 -17.90 -10.16
CA LEU A 42 -6.41 -18.98 -9.50
C LEU A 42 -7.38 -19.84 -8.68
N SER A 43 -7.23 -21.16 -8.77
CA SER A 43 -7.85 -22.07 -7.80
C SER A 43 -7.11 -22.01 -6.46
N THR A 44 -7.76 -22.39 -5.34
CA THR A 44 -7.16 -22.33 -4.00
C THR A 44 -5.81 -23.05 -3.91
N GLY A 45 -5.65 -24.19 -4.59
CA GLY A 45 -4.39 -24.94 -4.61
C GLY A 45 -3.26 -24.29 -5.41
N GLN A 46 -3.55 -23.24 -6.17
CA GLN A 46 -2.58 -22.48 -6.97
C GLN A 46 -2.13 -21.19 -6.28
N ILE A 47 -2.68 -20.84 -5.11
CA ILE A 47 -2.35 -19.62 -4.37
C ILE A 47 -1.33 -19.99 -3.29
N ALA A 48 -0.12 -19.43 -3.40
CA ALA A 48 0.94 -19.59 -2.40
C ALA A 48 0.76 -18.64 -1.21
N TYR A 49 0.39 -17.39 -1.51
CA TYR A 49 0.25 -16.34 -0.50
C TYR A 49 -0.84 -15.36 -0.91
N THR A 50 -1.55 -14.81 0.06
CA THR A 50 -2.47 -13.69 -0.13
C THR A 50 -2.11 -12.61 0.88
N SER A 51 -1.92 -11.38 0.42
CA SER A 51 -1.90 -10.21 1.28
C SER A 51 -3.00 -9.22 0.93
N THR A 52 -3.44 -8.47 1.93
CA THR A 52 -4.44 -7.42 1.76
C THR A 52 -3.98 -6.10 2.36
N THR A 53 -4.36 -5.00 1.72
CA THR A 53 -4.27 -3.66 2.30
C THR A 53 -5.66 -3.05 2.32
N ASP A 54 -6.18 -2.78 3.52
CA ASP A 54 -7.52 -2.24 3.73
C ASP A 54 -7.41 -0.76 4.13
N TYR A 55 -8.12 0.09 3.40
CA TYR A 55 -8.12 1.55 3.55
C TYR A 55 -9.42 2.00 4.23
N CYS A 56 -9.33 2.31 5.53
CA CYS A 56 -10.44 2.66 6.40
C CYS A 56 -10.36 4.14 6.81
N GLY A 57 -10.50 5.05 5.84
CA GLY A 57 -10.36 6.48 6.09
C GLY A 57 -8.90 6.86 6.32
N ASN A 58 -8.57 7.38 7.50
CA ASN A 58 -7.20 7.70 7.87
C ASN A 58 -6.44 6.49 8.47
N VAL A 59 -7.05 5.31 8.54
CA VAL A 59 -6.43 4.10 9.09
C VAL A 59 -6.18 3.08 7.98
N ILE A 60 -4.98 2.50 7.95
CA ILE A 60 -4.58 1.48 6.99
C ILE A 60 -4.23 0.20 7.74
N TYR A 61 -4.81 -0.91 7.28
CA TYR A 61 -4.50 -2.25 7.74
C TYR A 61 -3.75 -3.02 6.66
N GLU A 62 -2.74 -3.78 7.06
CA GLU A 62 -2.05 -4.76 6.22
C GLU A 62 -2.28 -6.14 6.80
N ASP A 63 -2.81 -7.05 5.98
CA ASP A 63 -3.17 -8.42 6.38
C ASP A 63 -4.12 -8.47 7.60
N GLY A 64 -5.01 -7.46 7.69
CA GLY A 64 -5.96 -7.29 8.79
C GLY A 64 -5.36 -6.70 10.07
N ILE A 65 -4.06 -6.42 10.09
CA ILE A 65 -3.34 -5.83 11.23
C ILE A 65 -3.18 -4.33 11.00
N LEU A 66 -3.42 -3.53 12.05
CA LEU A 66 -3.24 -2.08 12.00
C LEU A 66 -1.78 -1.75 11.67
N SER A 67 -1.54 -1.14 10.49
CA SER A 67 -0.19 -0.83 9.99
C SER A 67 0.11 0.67 10.09
N LYS A 68 -0.85 1.53 9.70
CA LYS A 68 -0.62 2.98 9.63
C LYS A 68 -1.84 3.80 10.04
N ILE A 69 -1.59 4.92 10.72
CA ILE A 69 -2.58 5.99 10.97
C ILE A 69 -2.07 7.27 10.29
N LEU A 70 -2.88 7.84 9.42
CA LEU A 70 -2.60 9.07 8.69
C LEU A 70 -3.07 10.29 9.49
N THR A 71 -2.28 11.35 9.44
CA THR A 71 -2.56 12.65 10.07
C THR A 71 -2.32 13.78 9.08
N SER A 72 -2.71 15.02 9.41
CA SER A 72 -2.43 16.18 8.54
C SER A 72 -0.94 16.50 8.43
N GLU A 73 -0.16 16.18 9.47
CA GLU A 73 1.27 16.53 9.59
C GLU A 73 2.21 15.37 9.31
N GLY A 74 1.69 14.19 8.98
CA GLY A 74 2.52 12.99 8.91
C GLY A 74 1.71 11.70 9.00
N TYR A 75 2.34 10.67 9.54
CA TYR A 75 1.70 9.39 9.79
C TYR A 75 2.38 8.66 10.95
N ILE A 76 1.69 7.66 11.47
CA ILE A 76 2.18 6.79 12.54
C ILE A 76 2.25 5.38 11.97
N THR A 77 3.39 4.71 12.11
CA THR A 77 3.50 3.27 11.83
C THR A 77 3.44 2.48 13.12
N LEU A 78 2.77 1.33 13.07
CA LEU A 78 2.61 0.45 14.21
C LEU A 78 3.31 -0.88 13.88
N SER A 79 4.54 -1.03 14.37
CA SER A 79 5.25 -2.31 14.34
C SER A 79 5.51 -2.76 15.78
N GLY A 80 4.90 -3.89 16.18
CA GLY A 80 4.94 -4.34 17.57
C GLY A 80 4.17 -3.42 18.52
N THR A 81 4.73 -3.10 19.68
CA THR A 81 4.03 -2.37 20.76
C THR A 81 4.30 -0.86 20.79
N THR A 82 5.30 -0.38 20.05
CA THR A 82 5.73 1.02 20.11
C THR A 82 5.40 1.71 18.79
N PRO A 83 4.51 2.73 18.79
CA PRO A 83 4.24 3.50 17.58
C PRO A 83 5.47 4.33 17.19
N THR A 84 5.73 4.43 15.89
CA THR A 84 6.75 5.33 15.34
C THR A 84 6.07 6.47 14.61
N TYR A 85 6.43 7.71 14.95
CA TYR A 85 5.88 8.91 14.34
C TYR A 85 6.77 9.40 13.20
N HIS A 86 6.14 9.79 12.10
CA HIS A 86 6.79 10.31 10.92
C HIS A 86 6.14 11.66 10.57
N TYR A 87 6.95 12.70 10.35
CA TYR A 87 6.46 14.07 10.13
C TYR A 87 6.84 14.57 8.75
N TYR A 88 5.95 15.39 8.16
CA TYR A 88 6.17 16.04 6.88
C TYR A 88 6.75 17.44 7.09
N LEU A 89 7.93 17.70 6.51
CA LEU A 89 8.40 19.06 6.28
C LEU A 89 7.84 19.54 4.93
N LYS A 90 6.95 20.52 4.97
CA LYS A 90 6.31 21.08 3.79
C LYS A 90 7.03 22.33 3.29
N ASP A 91 7.03 22.55 1.98
CA ASP A 91 7.41 23.85 1.43
C ASP A 91 6.29 24.90 1.65
N HIS A 92 6.55 26.14 1.25
CA HIS A 92 5.58 27.24 1.35
C HIS A 92 4.26 26.95 0.61
N LEU A 93 4.28 26.07 -0.40
CA LEU A 93 3.10 25.71 -1.19
C LEU A 93 2.38 24.47 -0.62
N GLY A 94 2.86 23.92 0.50
CA GLY A 94 2.28 22.76 1.17
C GLY A 94 2.75 21.41 0.63
N ASN A 95 3.70 21.35 -0.31
CA ASN A 95 4.22 20.08 -0.81
C ASN A 95 5.17 19.44 0.20
N ASN A 96 5.03 18.13 0.43
CA ASN A 96 5.91 17.36 1.32
C ASN A 96 7.32 17.25 0.70
N ARG A 97 8.29 18.01 1.23
CA ARG A 97 9.69 18.00 0.77
C ARG A 97 10.52 16.94 1.48
N VAL A 98 10.26 16.72 2.76
CA VAL A 98 11.02 15.78 3.59
C VAL A 98 10.07 15.01 4.48
N VAL A 99 10.36 13.73 4.69
CA VAL A 99 9.80 12.93 5.78
C VAL A 99 10.89 12.75 6.83
N ILE A 100 10.59 13.08 8.08
CA ILE A 100 11.49 12.89 9.21
C ILE A 100 10.87 11.93 10.22
N ASP A 101 11.70 11.12 10.87
CA ASP A 101 11.27 10.28 11.99
C ASP A 101 11.08 11.10 13.27
N GLN A 102 10.54 10.46 14.30
CA GLN A 102 10.29 11.06 15.62
C GLN A 102 11.53 11.56 16.37
N ASN A 103 12.73 11.13 15.95
CA ASN A 103 14.00 11.57 16.51
C ASN A 103 14.62 12.72 15.68
N GLY A 104 13.97 13.14 14.58
CA GLY A 104 14.43 14.17 13.67
C GLY A 104 15.36 13.67 12.56
N SER A 105 15.49 12.35 12.36
CA SER A 105 16.28 11.77 11.26
C SER A 105 15.52 11.87 9.94
N VAL A 106 16.21 12.18 8.85
CA VAL A 106 15.61 12.23 7.51
C VAL A 106 15.39 10.82 6.95
N GLU A 107 14.16 10.49 6.61
CA GLU A 107 13.78 9.21 6.00
C GLU A 107 13.63 9.31 4.48
N GLN A 108 13.10 10.43 3.97
CA GLN A 108 12.87 10.63 2.54
C GLN A 108 13.00 12.12 2.18
N VAL A 109 13.57 12.40 1.00
CA VAL A 109 13.60 13.74 0.39
C VAL A 109 12.95 13.69 -0.99
N ASN A 110 11.95 14.54 -1.20
CA ASN A 110 11.23 14.68 -2.47
C ASN A 110 11.54 16.03 -3.12
N HIS A 111 12.02 15.98 -4.37
CA HIS A 111 12.31 17.16 -5.17
C HIS A 111 11.18 17.40 -6.17
N TYR A 112 10.40 18.45 -5.94
CA TYR A 112 9.44 18.95 -6.92
C TYR A 112 10.08 20.06 -7.74
N TYR A 113 10.29 19.79 -9.04
CA TYR A 113 10.65 20.78 -10.03
C TYR A 113 9.38 21.39 -10.61
N ARG A 114 9.34 22.73 -10.70
CA ARG A 114 8.26 23.44 -11.40
C ARG A 114 8.47 23.25 -12.90
N SER A 115 7.41 22.89 -13.63
CA SER A 115 7.39 22.79 -15.10
C SER A 115 7.64 24.13 -15.76
#